data_AF-D5H594-F1
#
_entry.id   AF-D5H594-F1
#
_cell.length_a   1.000
_cell.length_b   1.000
_cell.length_c   1.000
_cell.angle_alpha   90.00
_cell.angle_beta   90.00
_cell.angle_gamma   90.00
#
_symmetry.space_group_name_H-M   'P 1'
#
loop_
_entity.id
_entity.type
_entity.pdbx_description
1 polymer ?
#
loop_
_entity_poly.entity_id
_entity_poly.type
_entity_poly.pdbx_seq_one_letter_code
_entity_poly.pdbx_strand_id
1 'polypeptide(L)'
;MEQIHLSESPPLLSRFNRLPLGPSGQVPLFFSAKSATTQSLPIQRPTSASNSAARLLPCGTRSLSTAPSAIRWALSARHTPSAKRPYAPTSSTLPNSSRCTTCCTSPMALSPNAASTLSRVGVYGVTVATDLDLIPSLPPRSDTPDLHVVAASEPIEFADQDLFYSSPTRDPDSVPAIRLYRVEDRFVARFVDAATFSIGSERIEYLLHDDTYAYALELWLLGTVLAFWLEWRGVPALHASAVALGDGAVGFLASKQGGKTTLAMSLLQQGHPLLTDDLLPLGVEGDAIRGQPGYPQMRMWPAHVRHFVDNSDSLRRAHPYTDKRRVPIGTDGLGTFCDDVRPLQALYLPERTDKTSIQIQPVAPTEALKAALRHSFLPRLVEAASWQARRLNVLSQLVEQIPVWQLTYPEGIEHLPRVADAILDAEA
;
A
#
# COMPACT_ATOMS: atom_id res chain seq x y z
N MET A 1 2.66 35.37 -6.95
CA MET A 1 4.05 34.93 -7.18
C MET A 1 4.65 34.75 -5.80
N GLU A 2 4.38 33.58 -5.21
CA GLU A 2 4.70 33.26 -3.82
C GLU A 2 5.53 31.98 -3.88
N GLN A 3 6.75 32.05 -3.35
CA GLN A 3 7.77 31.02 -3.50
C GLN A 3 7.33 29.74 -2.79
N ILE A 4 7.28 28.65 -3.56
CA ILE A 4 6.99 27.30 -3.11
C ILE A 4 8.21 26.80 -2.32
N HIS A 5 8.10 26.78 -0.99
CA HIS A 5 9.02 26.05 -0.14
C HIS A 5 8.75 24.55 -0.26
N LEU A 6 9.71 23.82 -0.86
CA LEU A 6 9.80 22.37 -0.82
C LEU A 6 9.99 21.94 0.65
N SER A 7 8.95 21.35 1.22
CA SER A 7 8.91 20.88 2.61
C SER A 7 9.08 19.37 2.65
N GLU A 8 10.05 18.93 3.43
CA GLU A 8 10.46 17.54 3.61
C GLU A 8 9.36 16.68 4.23
N SER A 9 9.36 15.41 3.84
CA SER A 9 8.43 14.38 4.29
C SER A 9 8.61 14.04 5.77
N PRO A 10 7.52 13.99 6.55
CA PRO A 10 7.50 13.18 7.77
C PRO A 10 6.72 11.86 7.53
N PRO A 11 7.13 10.74 8.15
CA PRO A 11 6.29 9.58 8.38
C PRO A 11 5.09 9.96 9.27
N LEU A 12 4.16 9.03 9.44
CA LEU A 12 2.87 9.18 10.14
C LEU A 12 2.95 9.73 11.59
N LEU A 13 4.15 9.99 12.14
CA LEU A 13 4.40 10.58 13.44
C LEU A 13 4.39 12.13 13.48
N SER A 14 4.24 12.86 12.36
CA SER A 14 4.26 14.35 12.42
C SER A 14 2.98 15.03 12.92
N ARG A 15 1.94 14.28 13.30
CA ARG A 15 0.73 14.83 13.92
C ARG A 15 0.66 14.66 15.43
N PHE A 16 1.75 14.27 16.09
CA PHE A 16 1.84 14.21 17.56
C PHE A 16 1.85 15.60 18.26
N ASN A 17 1.57 16.69 17.52
CA ASN A 17 1.76 18.06 17.99
C ASN A 17 0.51 18.75 18.58
N ARG A 18 -0.47 18.00 19.13
CA ARG A 18 -1.54 18.57 19.98
C ARG A 18 -2.01 17.56 21.03
N LEU A 19 -1.28 17.49 22.15
CA LEU A 19 -1.87 17.11 23.44
C LEU A 19 -2.49 18.37 24.08
N PRO A 20 -3.59 18.26 24.84
CA PRO A 20 -4.11 19.38 25.60
C PRO A 20 -3.14 19.70 26.75
N LEU A 21 -2.62 20.92 26.77
CA LEU A 21 -1.84 21.45 27.88
C LEU A 21 -2.77 21.58 29.11
N GLY A 22 -2.37 20.96 30.22
CA GLY A 22 -2.91 21.24 31.55
C GLY A 22 -2.57 22.67 32.00
N PRO A 23 -3.22 23.18 33.06
CA PRO A 23 -3.27 24.60 33.35
C PRO A 23 -2.00 25.05 34.09
N SER A 24 -1.07 25.64 33.36
CA SER A 24 -0.14 26.64 33.91
C SER A 24 0.43 27.45 32.77
N GLY A 25 -0.09 28.67 32.63
CA GLY A 25 0.40 29.62 31.65
C GLY A 25 1.83 30.04 31.97
N GLN A 26 2.63 30.24 30.92
CA GLN A 26 3.46 31.42 30.72
C GLN A 26 4.07 31.38 29.32
N VAL A 27 3.92 32.49 28.61
CA VAL A 27 4.52 32.76 27.29
C VAL A 27 5.85 33.46 27.52
N PRO A 28 6.88 33.17 26.71
CA PRO A 28 7.85 34.19 26.36
C PRO A 28 7.84 34.48 24.84
N LEU A 29 7.57 35.74 24.53
CA LEU A 29 7.93 36.42 23.28
C LEU A 29 9.46 36.33 23.07
N PHE A 30 9.94 36.15 21.83
CA PHE A 30 11.07 36.93 21.30
C PHE A 30 11.20 36.85 19.76
N PHE A 31 11.10 38.05 19.17
CA PHE A 31 11.72 38.65 17.98
C PHE A 31 11.92 37.90 16.64
N SER A 32 11.31 38.52 15.62
CA SER A 32 11.56 38.40 14.19
C SER A 32 12.75 39.28 13.77
N ALA A 33 13.65 38.75 12.94
CA ALA A 33 14.62 39.54 12.18
C ALA A 33 14.47 39.22 10.68
N LYS A 34 14.08 40.25 9.91
CA LYS A 34 14.03 40.29 8.43
C LYS A 34 15.40 40.70 7.87
N SER A 35 15.77 40.15 6.72
CA SER A 35 16.64 40.78 5.70
C SER A 35 16.09 40.36 4.31
N ALA A 36 15.49 41.24 3.51
CA ALA A 36 16.10 42.22 2.57
C ALA A 36 16.90 41.51 1.45
N THR A 37 16.27 41.02 0.36
CA THR A 37 15.97 41.68 -0.93
C THR A 37 17.15 42.43 -1.59
N THR A 38 17.58 41.95 -2.76
CA THR A 38 18.16 42.80 -3.82
C THR A 38 17.83 42.21 -5.19
N GLN A 39 17.24 43.04 -6.06
CA GLN A 39 16.89 42.78 -7.45
C GLN A 39 18.10 42.92 -8.38
N SER A 40 18.09 42.20 -9.52
CA SER A 40 18.49 42.76 -10.83
C SER A 40 18.15 41.80 -11.99
N LEU A 41 17.47 42.36 -12.99
CA LEU A 41 17.30 41.95 -14.40
C LEU A 41 17.60 43.24 -15.22
N PRO A 42 17.69 43.27 -16.56
CA PRO A 42 17.46 42.25 -17.61
C PRO A 42 18.57 42.25 -18.71
N ILE A 43 18.38 41.56 -19.85
CA ILE A 43 18.64 42.00 -21.25
C ILE A 43 18.19 40.91 -22.27
N GLN A 44 17.96 41.35 -23.52
CA GLN A 44 17.03 40.92 -24.59
C GLN A 44 17.47 39.76 -25.53
N ARG A 45 16.47 39.29 -26.33
CA ARG A 45 16.45 38.38 -27.53
C ARG A 45 17.19 38.99 -28.78
N PRO A 46 17.12 38.52 -30.07
CA PRO A 46 16.31 37.44 -30.75
C PRO A 46 16.97 36.69 -31.97
N THR A 47 16.13 35.98 -32.77
CA THR A 47 16.23 35.52 -34.21
C THR A 47 16.81 34.11 -34.47
N SER A 48 16.38 33.27 -35.44
CA SER A 48 15.33 33.29 -36.50
C SER A 48 15.26 31.94 -37.27
N ALA A 49 14.13 31.69 -37.96
CA ALA A 49 13.98 31.04 -39.30
C ALA A 49 14.22 29.50 -39.43
N SER A 50 13.20 28.64 -39.67
CA SER A 50 12.42 28.36 -40.91
C SER A 50 13.05 27.31 -41.84
N ASN A 51 12.36 26.18 -42.08
CA ASN A 51 12.00 25.76 -43.44
C ASN A 51 11.04 24.56 -43.50
N SER A 52 10.14 24.69 -44.46
CA SER A 52 9.03 23.86 -44.93
C SER A 52 9.42 22.89 -46.05
N ALA A 53 8.68 21.78 -46.20
CA ALA A 53 8.21 21.12 -47.45
C ALA A 53 7.96 19.61 -47.16
N ALA A 54 6.76 19.03 -47.25
CA ALA A 54 5.80 18.85 -48.36
C ALA A 54 5.90 17.45 -49.01
N ARG A 55 4.71 16.86 -49.28
CA ARG A 55 4.38 15.78 -50.26
C ARG A 55 4.74 14.34 -49.85
N LEU A 56 3.96 13.28 -50.11
CA LEU A 56 2.78 13.00 -50.96
C LEU A 56 2.14 11.66 -50.49
N LEU A 57 0.81 11.55 -50.57
CA LEU A 57 0.07 10.27 -50.69
C LEU A 57 0.21 9.71 -52.12
N PRO A 58 -0.05 8.41 -52.34
CA PRO A 58 -1.33 8.07 -52.97
C PRO A 58 -2.03 6.78 -52.48
N CYS A 59 -3.35 6.92 -52.39
CA CYS A 59 -4.46 6.04 -52.79
C CYS A 59 -4.22 4.60 -53.34
N GLY A 60 -5.11 3.67 -52.95
CA GLY A 60 -5.37 2.40 -53.63
C GLY A 60 -6.07 1.34 -52.75
N THR A 61 -7.34 1.50 -52.39
CA THR A 61 -8.53 0.78 -52.91
C THR A 61 -8.84 -0.64 -52.39
N ARG A 62 -9.98 -0.71 -51.66
CA ARG A 62 -11.12 -1.68 -51.71
C ARG A 62 -10.87 -3.20 -51.53
N SER A 63 -11.56 -3.79 -50.55
CA SER A 63 -12.80 -4.57 -50.79
C SER A 63 -13.57 -4.91 -49.50
N LEU A 64 -14.90 -4.78 -49.60
CA LEU A 64 -15.94 -5.23 -48.65
C LEU A 64 -16.12 -6.77 -48.71
N SER A 65 -16.53 -7.39 -47.59
CA SER A 65 -17.68 -8.32 -47.50
C SER A 65 -17.89 -8.77 -46.04
N THR A 66 -18.93 -8.26 -45.35
CA THR A 66 -20.15 -9.00 -44.93
C THR A 66 -19.96 -10.17 -43.94
N ALA A 67 -20.48 -9.99 -42.73
CA ALA A 67 -20.92 -11.01 -41.75
C ALA A 67 -22.13 -11.83 -42.30
N PRO A 68 -22.82 -12.74 -41.56
CA PRO A 68 -22.65 -13.22 -40.17
C PRO A 68 -22.81 -14.77 -40.01
N SER A 69 -22.61 -15.31 -38.81
CA SER A 69 -23.36 -16.52 -38.36
C SER A 69 -23.34 -16.70 -36.85
N ALA A 70 -24.54 -16.67 -36.28
CA ALA A 70 -24.87 -17.21 -34.97
C ALA A 70 -25.15 -18.72 -35.10
N ILE A 71 -24.72 -19.53 -34.13
CA ILE A 71 -25.33 -20.84 -33.87
C ILE A 71 -25.51 -21.02 -32.36
N ARG A 72 -26.79 -21.05 -31.97
CA ARG A 72 -27.32 -21.68 -30.74
C ARG A 72 -27.29 -23.20 -30.92
N TRP A 73 -27.00 -23.94 -29.84
CA TRP A 73 -27.63 -25.22 -29.59
C TRP A 73 -28.22 -25.25 -28.18
N ALA A 74 -29.39 -25.86 -28.09
CA ALA A 74 -30.25 -25.94 -26.93
C ALA A 74 -30.28 -27.37 -26.37
N LEU A 75 -30.44 -27.43 -25.05
CA LEU A 75 -31.31 -28.32 -24.26
C LEU A 75 -31.19 -29.86 -24.31
N SER A 76 -31.26 -30.37 -23.07
CA SER A 76 -31.99 -31.55 -22.56
C SER A 76 -31.09 -32.74 -22.21
N ALA A 77 -31.30 -33.53 -21.14
CA ALA A 77 -32.31 -33.55 -20.09
C ALA A 77 -31.90 -34.60 -19.01
N ARG A 78 -32.34 -34.36 -17.76
CA ARG A 78 -32.89 -35.30 -16.76
C ARG A 78 -32.14 -36.63 -16.45
N HIS A 79 -31.75 -36.84 -15.19
CA HIS A 79 -32.57 -37.53 -14.16
C HIS A 79 -31.76 -37.78 -12.86
N THR A 80 -32.40 -37.48 -11.72
CA THR A 80 -32.13 -37.85 -10.32
C THR A 80 -32.57 -39.30 -10.03
N PRO A 81 -32.63 -39.86 -8.77
CA PRO A 81 -32.05 -39.51 -7.44
C PRO A 81 -31.46 -40.75 -6.68
N SER A 82 -31.14 -40.59 -5.38
CA SER A 82 -31.24 -41.59 -4.25
C SER A 82 -29.89 -41.97 -3.60
N ALA A 83 -29.70 -42.13 -2.28
CA ALA A 83 -30.38 -41.76 -1.03
C ALA A 83 -29.49 -42.20 0.17
N LYS A 84 -29.89 -41.78 1.39
CA LYS A 84 -29.72 -42.42 2.71
C LYS A 84 -28.43 -42.21 3.54
N ARG A 85 -28.59 -41.46 4.65
CA ARG A 85 -28.02 -41.73 5.99
C ARG A 85 -28.62 -43.03 6.58
N PRO A 86 -28.03 -43.64 7.63
CA PRO A 86 -28.44 -43.30 9.02
C PRO A 86 -27.38 -43.49 10.15
N TYR A 87 -27.61 -42.73 11.23
CA TYR A 87 -27.51 -43.05 12.69
C TYR A 87 -26.19 -43.36 13.44
N ALA A 88 -26.05 -42.65 14.56
CA ALA A 88 -25.26 -42.95 15.78
C ALA A 88 -26.00 -43.97 16.70
N PRO A 89 -25.40 -44.41 17.83
CA PRO A 89 -25.90 -43.92 19.14
C PRO A 89 -24.89 -43.82 20.32
N THR A 90 -25.13 -42.84 21.22
CA THR A 90 -25.18 -42.80 22.73
C THR A 90 -24.16 -43.58 23.61
N SER A 91 -23.74 -43.22 24.86
CA SER A 91 -24.33 -42.45 25.99
C SER A 91 -23.33 -42.22 27.17
N SER A 92 -23.71 -41.31 28.10
CA SER A 92 -23.52 -41.28 29.59
C SER A 92 -22.09 -41.09 30.16
N THR A 93 -21.78 -40.33 31.23
CA THR A 93 -22.54 -39.90 32.43
C THR A 93 -21.75 -38.82 33.21
N LEU A 94 -22.43 -37.89 33.89
CA LEU A 94 -21.90 -36.99 34.95
C LEU A 94 -21.85 -37.71 36.34
N PRO A 95 -21.15 -37.18 37.37
CA PRO A 95 -21.84 -36.29 38.33
C PRO A 95 -21.01 -35.12 38.93
N ASN A 96 -21.76 -34.06 39.28
CA ASN A 96 -21.61 -32.97 40.26
C ASN A 96 -20.42 -32.96 41.26
N SER A 97 -19.86 -31.77 41.53
CA SER A 97 -20.04 -31.08 42.83
C SER A 97 -19.48 -29.63 42.90
N SER A 98 -20.31 -28.75 43.44
CA SER A 98 -20.05 -27.61 44.36
C SER A 98 -19.24 -26.36 43.94
N ARG A 99 -19.95 -25.24 44.10
CA ARG A 99 -19.54 -23.83 44.14
C ARG A 99 -18.35 -23.55 45.06
N CYS A 100 -17.48 -22.63 44.65
CA CYS A 100 -16.81 -21.70 45.56
C CYS A 100 -16.57 -20.36 44.83
N THR A 101 -17.09 -19.28 45.41
CA THR A 101 -17.01 -17.90 44.91
C THR A 101 -15.92 -17.17 45.70
N THR A 102 -14.84 -16.70 45.08
CA THR A 102 -14.22 -15.40 45.44
C THR A 102 -13.20 -14.93 44.40
N CYS A 103 -13.20 -13.61 44.20
CA CYS A 103 -12.41 -12.80 43.29
C CYS A 103 -10.89 -12.99 43.39
N CYS A 104 -10.23 -13.00 42.23
CA CYS A 104 -8.96 -12.32 41.97
C CYS A 104 -8.82 -12.18 40.44
N THR A 105 -9.06 -10.97 39.93
CA THR A 105 -8.71 -10.57 38.56
C THR A 105 -7.19 -10.39 38.48
N SER A 106 -6.51 -11.34 37.84
CA SER A 106 -5.14 -11.19 37.36
C SER A 106 -5.15 -10.98 35.83
N PRO A 107 -4.27 -10.12 35.30
CA PRO A 107 -4.19 -9.84 33.88
C PRO A 107 -3.66 -11.05 33.12
N MET A 108 -4.22 -11.31 31.93
CA MET A 108 -3.73 -12.31 30.99
C MET A 108 -2.29 -11.97 30.58
N ALA A 109 -1.33 -12.59 31.26
CA ALA A 109 0.00 -12.77 30.71
C ALA A 109 -0.12 -13.77 29.55
N LEU A 110 0.24 -13.36 28.33
CA LEU A 110 0.45 -14.25 27.20
C LEU A 110 1.62 -15.17 27.56
N SER A 111 1.32 -16.37 28.05
CA SER A 111 2.32 -17.44 28.13
C SER A 111 2.59 -17.98 26.72
N PRO A 112 3.84 -18.28 26.36
CA PRO A 112 4.18 -18.87 25.07
C PRO A 112 3.65 -20.30 25.03
N ASN A 113 2.58 -20.53 24.27
CA ASN A 113 2.02 -21.86 24.10
C ASN A 113 2.93 -22.68 23.16
N ALA A 114 3.27 -23.88 23.61
CA ALA A 114 3.97 -24.90 22.86
C ALA A 114 3.26 -25.23 21.53
N ALA A 115 4.03 -25.28 20.44
CA ALA A 115 3.64 -25.69 19.10
C ALA A 115 2.38 -24.98 18.54
N SER A 116 2.43 -23.65 18.40
CA SER A 116 1.46 -22.95 17.54
C SER A 116 1.66 -23.40 16.10
N THR A 117 0.63 -24.01 15.51
CA THR A 117 0.60 -24.29 14.08
C THR A 117 0.60 -22.95 13.35
N LEU A 118 1.69 -22.61 12.67
CA LEU A 118 1.80 -21.35 11.93
C LEU A 118 0.72 -21.29 10.85
N SER A 119 -0.02 -20.18 10.81
CA SER A 119 -0.91 -19.86 9.69
C SER A 119 -0.09 -19.58 8.44
N ARG A 120 -0.59 -19.95 7.26
CA ARG A 120 0.05 -19.64 5.98
C ARG A 120 -0.83 -18.70 5.20
N VAL A 121 -0.28 -17.55 4.86
CA VAL A 121 -1.01 -16.43 4.28
C VAL A 121 -0.23 -15.79 3.15
N GLY A 122 -0.95 -15.18 2.20
CA GLY A 122 -0.40 -14.45 1.06
C GLY A 122 -0.37 -12.96 1.31
N VAL A 123 0.73 -12.31 1.00
CA VAL A 123 0.83 -10.84 0.97
C VAL A 123 1.98 -10.43 0.08
N TYR A 124 1.82 -9.38 -0.72
CA TYR A 124 2.89 -8.86 -1.60
C TYR A 124 3.50 -9.90 -2.54
N GLY A 125 2.71 -10.89 -2.95
CA GLY A 125 3.16 -11.98 -3.82
C GLY A 125 4.01 -13.04 -3.12
N VAL A 126 4.10 -13.01 -1.78
CA VAL A 126 4.86 -13.99 -1.00
C VAL A 126 3.96 -14.80 -0.08
N THR A 127 4.33 -16.06 0.14
CA THR A 127 3.71 -16.93 1.13
C THR A 127 4.43 -16.78 2.47
N VAL A 128 3.70 -16.28 3.46
CA VAL A 128 4.21 -16.06 4.83
C VAL A 128 3.64 -17.10 5.77
N ALA A 129 4.50 -17.77 6.54
CA ALA A 129 4.10 -18.57 7.69
C ALA A 129 4.22 -17.74 8.97
N THR A 130 3.12 -17.53 9.70
CA THR A 130 3.11 -16.65 10.87
C THR A 130 2.22 -17.13 12.02
N ASP A 131 2.63 -16.78 13.25
CA ASP A 131 1.88 -16.93 14.50
C ASP A 131 1.06 -15.68 14.87
N LEU A 132 1.13 -14.61 14.06
CA LEU A 132 0.33 -13.41 14.22
C LEU A 132 -1.10 -13.60 13.71
N ASP A 133 -2.08 -13.18 14.51
CA ASP A 133 -3.46 -12.98 14.08
C ASP A 133 -3.59 -11.60 13.43
N LEU A 134 -3.39 -11.54 12.10
CA LEU A 134 -3.35 -10.29 11.32
C LEU A 134 -4.76 -9.76 11.03
N ILE A 135 -4.92 -8.44 11.04
CA ILE A 135 -6.17 -7.73 10.79
C ILE A 135 -5.89 -6.64 9.77
N PRO A 136 -5.96 -6.91 8.47
CA PRO A 136 -6.97 -7.77 7.88
C PRO A 136 -6.53 -9.22 7.85
N SER A 137 -7.53 -10.12 7.85
CA SER A 137 -7.29 -11.51 7.51
C SER A 137 -6.70 -11.57 6.10
N LEU A 138 -5.48 -12.09 6.01
CA LEU A 138 -4.77 -12.24 4.75
C LEU A 138 -5.26 -13.50 4.01
N PRO A 139 -5.21 -13.53 2.67
CA PRO A 139 -5.59 -14.70 1.89
C PRO A 139 -4.82 -15.95 2.32
N PRO A 140 -5.48 -17.10 2.57
CA PRO A 140 -4.79 -18.32 2.99
C PRO A 140 -3.97 -18.92 1.85
N ARG A 141 -2.82 -19.52 2.17
CA ARG A 141 -1.94 -20.22 1.21
C ARG A 141 -1.68 -21.65 1.65
N SER A 142 -1.53 -22.56 0.67
CA SER A 142 -1.13 -23.95 0.90
C SER A 142 0.33 -24.22 0.57
N ASP A 143 0.98 -23.27 -0.10
CA ASP A 143 2.33 -23.40 -0.63
C ASP A 143 3.40 -23.48 0.47
N THR A 144 4.63 -23.80 0.06
CA THR A 144 5.79 -23.72 0.95
C THR A 144 6.04 -22.24 1.28
N PRO A 145 6.27 -21.87 2.55
CA PRO A 145 6.48 -20.48 2.92
C PRO A 145 7.79 -19.95 2.32
N ASP A 146 7.74 -18.76 1.74
CA ASP A 146 8.91 -17.98 1.34
C ASP A 146 9.53 -17.27 2.55
N LEU A 147 8.73 -17.02 3.58
CA LEU A 147 9.11 -16.24 4.75
C LEU A 147 8.39 -16.75 6.01
N HIS A 148 9.14 -16.92 7.09
CA HIS A 148 8.58 -17.16 8.43
C HIS A 148 8.55 -15.85 9.20
N VAL A 149 7.39 -15.43 9.72
CA VAL A 149 7.26 -14.26 10.60
C VAL A 149 6.73 -14.73 11.95
N VAL A 150 7.59 -14.77 12.98
CA VAL A 150 7.23 -15.36 14.27
C VAL A 150 7.71 -14.56 15.47
N ALA A 151 7.07 -14.74 16.63
CA ALA A 151 7.54 -14.15 17.86
C ALA A 151 8.95 -14.66 18.22
N ALA A 152 9.81 -13.76 18.70
CA ALA A 152 11.12 -14.13 19.22
C ALA A 152 10.96 -14.88 20.55
N SER A 153 11.61 -16.04 20.68
CA SER A 153 11.64 -16.80 21.94
C SER A 153 12.61 -16.23 22.97
N GLU A 154 13.60 -15.47 22.51
CA GLU A 154 14.65 -14.85 23.30
C GLU A 154 14.80 -13.37 22.89
N PRO A 155 15.40 -12.51 23.75
CA PRO A 155 15.72 -11.15 23.37
C PRO A 155 16.58 -11.11 22.09
N ILE A 156 16.22 -10.22 21.17
CA ILE A 156 16.98 -10.05 19.93
C ILE A 156 18.26 -9.28 20.26
N GLU A 157 19.40 -9.96 20.21
CA GLU A 157 20.71 -9.36 20.49
C GLU A 157 21.26 -8.57 19.28
N PHE A 158 21.79 -7.37 19.57
CA PHE A 158 22.51 -6.48 18.66
C PHE A 158 23.23 -5.39 19.47
N ALA A 159 24.30 -4.78 18.93
CA ALA A 159 25.03 -3.72 19.61
C ALA A 159 24.70 -2.34 19.00
N ASP A 160 24.74 -1.28 19.81
CA ASP A 160 24.42 0.08 19.33
C ASP A 160 25.43 0.59 18.27
N GLN A 161 26.66 0.08 18.30
CA GLN A 161 27.68 0.34 17.28
C GLN A 161 27.32 -0.19 15.88
N ASP A 162 26.34 -1.11 15.79
CA ASP A 162 25.87 -1.70 14.54
C ASP A 162 24.80 -0.83 13.85
N LEU A 163 24.57 0.40 14.36
CA LEU A 163 23.58 1.32 13.82
C LEU A 163 23.87 1.62 12.35
N PHE A 164 22.95 1.16 11.51
CA PHE A 164 23.03 1.26 10.07
C PHE A 164 22.21 2.44 9.53
N TYR A 165 21.06 2.72 10.14
CA TYR A 165 20.19 3.84 9.77
C TYR A 165 19.40 4.35 10.97
N SER A 166 19.22 5.67 11.04
CA SER A 166 18.29 6.32 11.97
C SER A 166 17.37 7.24 11.20
N SER A 167 16.06 7.10 11.41
CA SER A 167 15.09 8.00 10.79
C SER A 167 15.23 9.43 11.31
N PRO A 168 15.06 10.46 10.46
CA PRO A 168 15.09 11.86 10.91
C PRO A 168 13.88 12.22 11.76
N THR A 169 12.77 11.49 11.60
CA THR A 169 11.56 11.70 12.39
C THR A 169 11.70 11.10 13.75
N ARG A 170 11.23 11.85 14.75
CA ARG A 170 11.35 11.53 16.15
C ARG A 170 9.97 11.58 16.80
N ASP A 171 9.81 10.83 17.88
CA ASP A 171 8.67 10.94 18.78
C ASP A 171 8.83 12.15 19.74
N PRO A 172 7.87 12.41 20.65
CA PRO A 172 7.96 13.52 21.59
C PRO A 172 9.18 13.48 22.52
N ASP A 173 9.72 12.29 22.80
CA ASP A 173 10.90 12.08 23.63
C ASP A 173 12.21 12.09 22.81
N SER A 174 12.13 12.58 21.56
CA SER A 174 13.25 12.69 20.62
C SER A 174 13.84 11.35 20.16
N VAL A 175 13.14 10.24 20.40
CA VAL A 175 13.53 8.91 19.94
C VAL A 175 13.23 8.78 18.44
N PRO A 176 14.19 8.34 17.59
CA PRO A 176 13.91 8.08 16.19
C PRO A 176 12.76 7.09 16.00
N ALA A 177 11.87 7.39 15.06
CA ALA A 177 10.76 6.53 14.68
C ALA A 177 11.21 5.11 14.33
N ILE A 178 12.33 5.01 13.61
CA ILE A 178 12.94 3.75 13.18
C ILE A 178 14.44 3.87 13.33
N ARG A 179 15.05 2.87 13.95
CA ARG A 179 16.48 2.59 13.85
C ARG A 179 16.66 1.23 13.19
N LEU A 180 17.60 1.13 12.27
CA LEU A 180 17.99 -0.11 11.63
C LEU A 180 19.45 -0.38 11.98
N TYR A 181 19.73 -1.62 12.37
CA TYR A 181 21.07 -2.12 12.67
C TYR A 181 21.41 -3.21 11.67
N ARG A 182 22.69 -3.36 11.33
CA ARG A 182 23.16 -4.44 10.47
C ARG A 182 23.99 -5.40 11.30
N VAL A 183 23.49 -6.61 11.49
CA VAL A 183 24.12 -7.63 12.33
C VAL A 183 24.39 -8.84 11.46
N GLU A 184 25.66 -9.10 11.15
CA GLU A 184 26.10 -10.20 10.28
C GLU A 184 25.32 -10.24 8.94
N ASP A 185 24.46 -11.25 8.77
CA ASP A 185 23.67 -11.54 7.57
C ASP A 185 22.21 -11.06 7.65
N ARG A 186 21.84 -10.36 8.72
CA ARG A 186 20.49 -9.86 8.98
C ARG A 186 20.45 -8.37 9.32
N PHE A 187 19.26 -7.81 9.34
CA PHE A 187 19.00 -6.46 9.83
C PHE A 187 18.15 -6.50 11.08
N VAL A 188 18.32 -5.55 11.99
CA VAL A 188 17.43 -5.39 13.15
C VAL A 188 16.76 -4.03 13.09
N ALA A 189 15.45 -3.99 13.00
CA ALA A 189 14.65 -2.77 12.98
C ALA A 189 14.00 -2.53 14.33
N ARG A 190 14.28 -1.38 14.96
CA ARG A 190 13.65 -0.95 16.22
C ARG A 190 12.71 0.23 15.95
N PHE A 191 11.46 0.11 16.39
CA PHE A 191 10.40 1.10 16.18
C PHE A 191 10.03 1.77 17.50
N VAL A 192 10.35 3.06 17.63
CA VAL A 192 10.05 3.90 18.82
C VAL A 192 10.29 3.20 20.17
N ASP A 193 11.31 2.34 20.23
CA ASP A 193 11.60 1.43 21.35
C ASP A 193 10.48 0.48 21.79
N ALA A 194 9.34 0.47 21.11
CA ALA A 194 8.18 -0.35 21.41
C ALA A 194 8.23 -1.75 20.80
N ALA A 195 8.83 -1.91 19.61
CA ALA A 195 9.02 -3.22 18.98
C ALA A 195 10.37 -3.35 18.29
N THR A 196 10.85 -4.58 18.20
CA THR A 196 12.06 -4.96 17.47
C THR A 196 11.76 -6.08 16.49
N PHE A 197 12.26 -5.95 15.27
CA PHE A 197 12.18 -6.96 14.24
C PHE A 197 13.59 -7.37 13.82
N SER A 198 13.94 -8.64 13.98
CA SER A 198 15.12 -9.26 13.36
C SER A 198 14.72 -9.74 11.97
N ILE A 199 15.32 -9.20 10.92
CA ILE A 199 14.95 -9.39 9.52
C ILE A 199 16.07 -10.17 8.82
N GLY A 200 15.89 -11.48 8.68
CA GLY A 200 16.73 -12.36 7.87
C GLY A 200 16.13 -12.62 6.48
N SER A 201 16.83 -13.44 5.69
CA SER A 201 16.44 -13.76 4.30
C SER A 201 15.13 -14.55 4.21
N GLU A 202 14.95 -15.53 5.10
CA GLU A 202 13.81 -16.47 5.12
C GLU A 202 12.99 -16.38 6.42
N ARG A 203 13.43 -15.56 7.37
CA ARG A 203 12.84 -15.46 8.70
C ARG A 203 12.86 -14.03 9.23
N ILE A 204 11.73 -13.58 9.76
CA ILE A 204 11.57 -12.37 10.53
C ILE A 204 11.10 -12.75 11.92
N GLU A 205 11.84 -12.32 12.94
CA GLU A 205 11.43 -12.48 14.33
C GLU A 205 11.01 -11.14 14.90
N TYR A 206 9.88 -11.10 15.60
CA TYR A 206 9.41 -9.88 16.23
C TYR A 206 9.36 -10.01 17.75
N LEU A 207 9.68 -8.92 18.43
CA LEU A 207 9.57 -8.78 19.88
C LEU A 207 8.87 -7.46 20.18
N LEU A 208 7.69 -7.53 20.80
CA LEU A 208 6.97 -6.37 21.31
C LEU A 208 7.43 -6.12 22.76
N HIS A 209 8.01 -4.96 23.02
CA HIS A 209 8.50 -4.56 24.34
C HIS A 209 7.43 -3.90 25.19
N ASP A 210 6.41 -3.33 24.53
CA ASP A 210 5.30 -2.62 25.17
C ASP A 210 3.97 -2.96 24.49
N ASP A 211 3.12 -3.69 25.21
CA ASP A 211 1.80 -4.14 24.75
C ASP A 211 0.86 -2.99 24.37
N THR A 212 1.11 -1.78 24.86
CA THR A 212 0.32 -0.60 24.44
C THR A 212 0.45 -0.33 22.95
N TYR A 213 1.53 -0.78 22.31
CA TYR A 213 1.78 -0.65 20.87
C TYR A 213 1.40 -1.89 20.06
N ALA A 214 0.72 -2.89 20.63
CA ALA A 214 0.28 -4.08 19.91
C ALA A 214 -0.50 -3.74 18.62
N TYR A 215 -1.26 -2.64 18.63
CA TYR A 215 -2.01 -2.15 17.46
C TYR A 215 -1.11 -1.74 16.27
N ALA A 216 0.16 -1.41 16.53
CA ALA A 216 1.11 -0.88 15.55
C ALA A 216 1.98 -1.98 14.94
N LEU A 217 2.11 -3.13 15.62
CA LEU A 217 2.98 -4.23 15.21
C LEU A 217 2.70 -4.65 13.76
N GLU A 218 1.43 -4.88 13.44
CA GLU A 218 0.98 -5.18 12.08
C GLU A 218 1.28 -4.03 11.09
N LEU A 219 1.06 -2.77 11.50
CA LEU A 219 1.31 -1.62 10.63
C LEU A 219 2.79 -1.51 10.27
N TRP A 220 3.68 -1.81 11.21
CA TRP A 220 5.12 -1.86 10.99
C TRP A 220 5.51 -3.05 10.14
N LEU A 221 4.95 -4.24 10.42
CA LEU A 221 5.20 -5.45 9.66
C LEU A 221 4.79 -5.28 8.19
N LEU A 222 3.49 -5.06 7.94
CA LEU A 222 2.91 -4.94 6.60
C LEU A 222 3.37 -3.68 5.85
N GLY A 223 3.83 -2.66 6.57
CA GLY A 223 4.36 -1.44 5.97
C GLY A 223 5.87 -1.53 5.77
N THR A 224 6.61 -1.00 6.74
CA THR A 224 8.06 -0.77 6.63
C THR A 224 8.86 -2.07 6.55
N VAL A 225 8.56 -3.06 7.39
CA VAL A 225 9.39 -4.27 7.54
C VAL A 225 9.32 -5.12 6.27
N LEU A 226 8.12 -5.47 5.80
CA LEU A 226 7.98 -6.23 4.56
C LEU A 226 8.45 -5.44 3.34
N ALA A 227 8.20 -4.13 3.25
CA ALA A 227 8.72 -3.34 2.14
C ALA A 227 10.25 -3.29 2.12
N PHE A 228 10.91 -3.20 3.28
CA PHE A 228 12.36 -3.28 3.39
C PHE A 228 12.88 -4.67 2.99
N TRP A 229 12.24 -5.74 3.47
CA TRP A 229 12.60 -7.12 3.13
C TRP A 229 12.43 -7.39 1.62
N LEU A 230 11.34 -6.94 1.01
CA LEU A 230 11.11 -7.01 -0.43
C LEU A 230 12.19 -6.26 -1.21
N GLU A 231 12.58 -5.06 -0.76
CA GLU A 231 13.66 -4.30 -1.37
C GLU A 231 15.02 -5.01 -1.25
N TRP A 232 15.28 -5.68 -0.13
CA TRP A 232 16.49 -6.47 0.06
C TRP A 232 16.52 -7.67 -0.91
N ARG A 233 15.36 -8.29 -1.14
CA ARG A 233 15.13 -9.29 -2.21
C ARG A 233 15.08 -8.66 -3.60
N GLY A 234 15.13 -7.33 -3.67
CA GLY A 234 14.99 -6.40 -4.79
C GLY A 234 13.80 -6.61 -5.69
N VAL A 235 12.67 -6.71 -5.00
CA VAL A 235 11.34 -6.39 -5.48
C VAL A 235 11.03 -4.98 -4.94
N PRO A 236 11.37 -3.90 -5.66
CA PRO A 236 11.12 -2.55 -5.16
C PRO A 236 9.62 -2.25 -5.14
N ALA A 237 9.21 -1.30 -4.30
CA ALA A 237 7.80 -0.93 -4.18
C ALA A 237 7.54 0.55 -4.48
N LEU A 238 6.40 0.81 -5.10
CA LEU A 238 5.82 2.15 -5.27
C LEU A 238 4.78 2.42 -4.19
N HIS A 239 4.71 3.67 -3.73
CA HIS A 239 3.63 4.19 -2.91
C HIS A 239 2.39 4.46 -3.77
N ALA A 240 1.73 3.38 -4.16
CA ALA A 240 0.62 3.36 -5.11
C ALA A 240 -0.62 2.67 -4.53
N SER A 241 -1.78 3.02 -5.07
CA SER A 241 -2.95 2.14 -5.04
C SER A 241 -3.10 1.54 -6.44
N ALA A 242 -3.47 0.28 -6.56
CA ALA A 242 -3.64 -0.38 -7.86
C ALA A 242 -4.90 -1.23 -7.90
N VAL A 243 -5.49 -1.31 -9.09
CA VAL A 243 -6.75 -2.02 -9.35
C VAL A 243 -6.54 -2.93 -10.56
N ALA A 244 -7.06 -4.16 -10.49
CA ALA A 244 -7.03 -5.10 -11.60
C ALA A 244 -8.06 -4.72 -12.67
N LEU A 245 -7.61 -4.61 -13.92
CA LEU A 245 -8.44 -4.31 -15.10
C LEU A 245 -8.17 -5.38 -16.17
N GLY A 246 -9.19 -6.18 -16.50
CA GLY A 246 -9.03 -7.30 -17.42
C GLY A 246 -8.01 -8.33 -16.92
N ASP A 247 -6.97 -8.57 -17.71
CA ASP A 247 -5.88 -9.49 -17.38
C ASP A 247 -4.71 -8.83 -16.63
N GLY A 248 -4.66 -7.50 -16.58
CA GLY A 248 -3.60 -6.71 -15.94
C GLY A 248 -4.10 -5.80 -14.82
N ALA A 249 -3.32 -4.76 -14.53
CA ALA A 249 -3.63 -3.78 -13.48
C ALA A 249 -3.09 -2.39 -13.80
N VAL A 250 -3.79 -1.37 -13.30
CA VAL A 250 -3.34 0.03 -13.35
C VAL A 250 -3.02 0.54 -11.97
N GLY A 251 -1.98 1.38 -11.86
CA GLY A 251 -1.54 1.97 -10.60
C GLY A 251 -1.71 3.49 -10.56
N PHE A 252 -1.99 4.03 -9.38
CA PHE A 252 -2.12 5.48 -9.14
C PHE A 252 -0.96 5.97 -8.27
N LEU A 253 -0.17 6.91 -8.77
CA LEU A 253 0.96 7.53 -8.05
C LEU A 253 0.66 8.99 -7.75
N ALA A 254 0.44 9.29 -6.48
CA ALA A 254 0.17 10.64 -6.03
C ALA A 254 0.91 10.93 -4.73
N SER A 255 1.11 12.22 -4.46
CA SER A 255 1.53 12.68 -3.13
C SER A 255 0.47 12.33 -2.07
N LYS A 256 0.78 12.57 -0.79
CA LYS A 256 -0.21 12.42 0.28
C LYS A 256 -1.43 13.29 -0.04
N GLN A 257 -2.62 12.72 0.05
CA GLN A 257 -3.92 13.34 -0.28
C GLN A 257 -4.20 13.54 -1.78
N GLY A 258 -3.31 13.11 -2.69
CA GLY A 258 -3.51 13.20 -4.15
C GLY A 258 -4.50 12.20 -4.76
N GLY A 259 -5.36 11.58 -3.95
CA GLY A 259 -6.51 10.83 -4.47
C GLY A 259 -6.30 9.37 -4.92
N LYS A 260 -5.11 8.77 -4.77
CA LYS A 260 -4.84 7.35 -5.15
C LYS A 260 -5.91 6.38 -4.62
N THR A 261 -6.08 6.35 -3.30
CA THR A 261 -7.01 5.45 -2.61
C THR A 261 -8.46 5.74 -3.01
N THR A 262 -8.83 7.00 -3.26
CA THR A 262 -10.20 7.34 -3.69
C THR A 262 -10.49 6.97 -5.14
N LEU A 263 -9.50 7.06 -6.04
CA LEU A 263 -9.63 6.59 -7.41
C LEU A 263 -9.72 5.07 -7.47
N ALA A 264 -8.84 4.37 -6.75
CA ALA A 264 -8.91 2.93 -6.60
C ALA A 264 -10.27 2.48 -6.02
N MET A 265 -10.79 3.20 -5.03
CA MET A 265 -12.10 2.94 -4.46
C MET A 265 -13.23 3.15 -5.48
N SER A 266 -13.14 4.17 -6.34
CA SER A 266 -14.15 4.42 -7.38
C SER A 266 -14.20 3.29 -8.41
N LEU A 267 -13.04 2.80 -8.88
CA LEU A 267 -12.98 1.64 -9.77
C LEU A 267 -13.46 0.37 -9.07
N LEU A 268 -13.15 0.21 -7.78
CA LEU A 268 -13.65 -0.89 -6.96
C LEU A 268 -15.18 -0.92 -6.88
N GLN A 269 -15.83 0.23 -6.72
CA GLN A 269 -17.29 0.32 -6.74
C GLN A 269 -17.90 0.01 -8.11
N GLN A 270 -17.15 0.22 -9.19
CA GLN A 270 -17.55 -0.18 -10.55
C GLN A 270 -17.27 -1.67 -10.84
N GLY A 271 -16.81 -2.44 -9.86
CA GLY A 271 -16.64 -3.89 -9.95
C GLY A 271 -15.22 -4.35 -10.28
N HIS A 272 -14.24 -3.44 -10.32
CA HIS A 272 -12.86 -3.78 -10.62
C HIS A 272 -12.09 -4.13 -9.34
N PRO A 273 -11.48 -5.34 -9.23
CA PRO A 273 -10.90 -5.79 -7.97
C PRO A 273 -9.71 -4.94 -7.51
N LEU A 274 -9.61 -4.65 -6.21
CA LEU A 274 -8.42 -4.02 -5.63
C LEU A 274 -7.23 -4.98 -5.72
N LEU A 275 -6.10 -4.51 -6.25
CA LEU A 275 -4.83 -5.23 -6.20
C LEU A 275 -4.05 -4.86 -4.93
N THR A 276 -3.91 -3.56 -4.65
CA THR A 276 -3.23 -3.07 -3.44
C THR A 276 -3.57 -1.61 -3.14
N ASP A 277 -3.36 -1.19 -1.89
CA ASP A 277 -3.41 0.19 -1.44
C ASP A 277 -2.16 0.51 -0.59
N ASP A 278 -1.63 1.72 -0.72
CA ASP A 278 -0.40 2.25 -0.10
C ASP A 278 0.95 1.60 -0.50
N LEU A 279 1.02 0.30 -0.83
CA LEU A 279 2.27 -0.38 -1.21
C LEU A 279 2.05 -1.29 -2.43
N LEU A 280 2.69 -0.98 -3.57
CA LEU A 280 2.70 -1.79 -4.78
C LEU A 280 4.11 -2.33 -5.05
N PRO A 281 4.43 -3.56 -4.63
CA PRO A 281 5.66 -4.23 -5.00
C PRO A 281 5.70 -4.57 -6.49
N LEU A 282 6.87 -4.41 -7.09
CA LEU A 282 7.14 -4.60 -8.51
C LEU A 282 7.97 -5.87 -8.69
N GLY A 283 7.29 -6.97 -9.00
CA GLY A 283 7.94 -8.21 -9.41
C GLY A 283 8.45 -8.11 -10.85
N VAL A 284 9.58 -8.75 -11.12
CA VAL A 284 10.12 -8.92 -12.47
C VAL A 284 10.01 -10.39 -12.84
N GLU A 285 9.25 -10.71 -13.88
CA GLU A 285 9.15 -12.07 -14.41
C GLU A 285 9.51 -12.05 -15.90
N GLY A 286 10.70 -12.56 -16.23
CA GLY A 286 11.29 -12.37 -17.55
C GLY A 286 11.50 -10.88 -17.83
N ASP A 287 10.94 -10.40 -18.94
CA ASP A 287 10.97 -8.98 -19.30
C ASP A 287 9.76 -8.20 -18.77
N ALA A 288 8.76 -8.82 -18.14
CA ALA A 288 7.54 -8.11 -17.74
C ALA A 288 7.60 -7.63 -16.28
N ILE A 289 7.27 -6.36 -16.05
CA ILE A 289 7.01 -5.85 -14.70
C ILE A 289 5.58 -6.16 -14.27
N ARG A 290 5.45 -6.77 -13.10
CA ARG A 290 4.17 -7.18 -12.52
C ARG A 290 3.92 -6.53 -11.17
N GLY A 291 2.68 -6.12 -10.94
CA GLY A 291 2.19 -5.67 -9.66
C GLY A 291 1.87 -6.86 -8.76
N GLN A 292 2.43 -6.86 -7.56
CA GLN A 292 2.14 -7.88 -6.56
C GLN A 292 0.91 -7.49 -5.73
N PRO A 293 0.01 -8.45 -5.40
CA PRO A 293 -1.19 -8.18 -4.63
C PRO A 293 -0.80 -7.78 -3.20
N GLY A 294 -1.45 -6.75 -2.66
CA GLY A 294 -1.22 -6.29 -1.29
C GLY A 294 -1.97 -7.17 -0.29
N TYR A 295 -3.04 -6.62 0.26
CA TYR A 295 -3.95 -7.32 1.14
C TYR A 295 -5.35 -6.69 1.05
N PRO A 296 -6.43 -7.42 1.44
CA PRO A 296 -7.82 -7.00 1.23
C PRO A 296 -8.31 -5.92 2.22
N GLN A 297 -7.61 -4.78 2.29
CA GLN A 297 -8.00 -3.65 3.15
C GLN A 297 -7.46 -2.31 2.61
N MET A 298 -8.30 -1.28 2.61
CA MET A 298 -7.91 0.11 2.35
C MET A 298 -7.87 0.93 3.64
N ARG A 299 -7.07 2.01 3.66
CA ARG A 299 -6.97 2.93 4.82
C ARG A 299 -7.40 4.34 4.43
N MET A 300 -8.66 4.65 4.71
CA MET A 300 -9.35 5.83 4.18
C MET A 300 -9.75 6.82 5.27
N TRP A 301 -9.76 8.11 4.95
CA TRP A 301 -10.29 9.13 5.85
C TRP A 301 -11.82 9.01 5.98
N PRO A 302 -12.41 9.25 7.17
CA PRO A 302 -13.86 9.09 7.38
C PRO A 302 -14.68 9.89 6.37
N ALA A 303 -14.26 11.11 6.03
CA ALA A 303 -14.93 11.94 5.04
C ALA A 303 -15.06 11.23 3.69
N HIS A 304 -14.05 10.48 3.24
CA HIS A 304 -14.11 9.74 1.98
C HIS A 304 -14.94 8.47 2.12
N VAL A 305 -14.80 7.75 3.25
CA VAL A 305 -15.51 6.47 3.47
C VAL A 305 -17.02 6.66 3.51
N ARG A 306 -17.53 7.77 4.05
CA ARG A 306 -18.97 8.07 4.14
C ARG A 306 -19.68 8.12 2.79
N HIS A 307 -18.96 8.31 1.69
CA HIS A 307 -19.54 8.27 0.35
C HIS A 307 -19.72 6.85 -0.19
N PHE A 308 -19.07 5.87 0.43
CA PHE A 308 -18.96 4.52 -0.09
C PHE A 308 -19.49 3.44 0.86
N VAL A 309 -19.57 3.74 2.16
CA VAL A 309 -19.93 2.79 3.21
C VAL A 309 -20.94 3.43 4.15
N ASP A 310 -22.11 2.80 4.24
CA ASP A 310 -23.09 3.13 5.27
C ASP A 310 -22.53 2.81 6.67
N ASN A 311 -22.86 3.63 7.66
CA ASN A 311 -22.37 3.47 9.04
C ASN A 311 -20.82 3.43 9.14
N SER A 312 -20.11 4.23 8.35
CA SER A 312 -18.63 4.31 8.32
C SER A 312 -17.97 4.56 9.68
N ASP A 313 -18.70 5.14 10.64
CA ASP A 313 -18.18 5.43 11.97
C ASP A 313 -18.02 4.16 12.83
N SER A 314 -18.68 3.05 12.45
CA SER A 314 -18.50 1.73 13.07
C SER A 314 -17.21 1.02 12.67
N LEU A 315 -16.56 1.46 11.58
CA LEU A 315 -15.30 0.88 11.14
C LEU A 315 -14.18 1.15 12.14
N ARG A 316 -13.33 0.15 12.35
CA ARG A 316 -12.17 0.27 13.25
C ARG A 316 -11.21 1.33 12.71
N ARG A 317 -10.62 2.11 13.63
CA ARG A 317 -9.52 3.00 13.29
C ARG A 317 -8.31 2.19 12.84
N ALA A 318 -7.58 2.71 11.86
CA ALA A 318 -6.32 2.12 11.42
C ALA A 318 -5.25 2.20 12.51
N HIS A 319 -5.26 3.29 13.28
CA HIS A 319 -4.34 3.55 14.39
C HIS A 319 -5.04 4.46 15.41
N PRO A 320 -4.82 4.31 16.74
CA PRO A 320 -5.46 5.15 17.75
C PRO A 320 -5.37 6.68 17.52
N TYR A 321 -4.23 7.16 17.02
CA TYR A 321 -3.97 8.59 16.80
C TYR A 321 -4.31 9.08 15.38
N THR A 322 -4.96 8.25 14.55
CA THR A 322 -5.48 8.68 13.26
C THR A 322 -6.96 8.38 13.13
N ASP A 323 -7.69 9.26 12.46
CA ASP A 323 -9.09 9.00 12.15
C ASP A 323 -9.27 8.12 10.91
N LYS A 324 -8.20 7.77 10.18
CA LYS A 324 -8.32 6.82 9.07
C LYS A 324 -8.98 5.53 9.54
N ARG A 325 -9.98 5.07 8.79
CA ARG A 325 -10.71 3.83 9.03
C ARG A 325 -10.09 2.71 8.21
N ARG A 326 -10.12 1.51 8.78
CA ARG A 326 -9.86 0.26 8.06
C ARG A 326 -11.13 -0.08 7.29
N VAL A 327 -11.02 -0.18 5.97
CA VAL A 327 -12.12 -0.54 5.08
C VAL A 327 -11.81 -1.94 4.54
N PRO A 328 -12.47 -2.99 5.05
CA PRO A 328 -12.29 -4.36 4.55
C PRO A 328 -12.77 -4.50 3.10
N ILE A 329 -12.04 -5.25 2.29
CA ILE A 329 -12.37 -5.55 0.89
C ILE A 329 -12.65 -7.05 0.74
N GLY A 330 -13.59 -7.44 -0.12
CA GLY A 330 -13.90 -8.85 -0.38
C GLY A 330 -15.04 -9.41 0.49
N THR A 331 -14.90 -10.65 0.98
CA THR A 331 -16.02 -11.56 1.38
C THR A 331 -17.01 -11.02 2.42
N ASP A 332 -16.68 -10.00 3.20
CA ASP A 332 -17.62 -9.31 4.11
C ASP A 332 -17.39 -7.78 4.10
N GLY A 333 -16.81 -7.28 3.01
CA GLY A 333 -16.36 -5.90 2.84
C GLY A 333 -16.92 -5.28 1.56
N LEU A 334 -16.15 -4.34 1.00
CA LEU A 334 -16.51 -3.67 -0.25
C LEU A 334 -15.85 -4.35 -1.45
N GLY A 335 -16.58 -4.41 -2.56
CA GLY A 335 -16.06 -4.88 -3.84
C GLY A 335 -15.36 -6.25 -3.74
N THR A 336 -14.34 -6.42 -4.56
CA THR A 336 -13.54 -7.66 -4.65
C THR A 336 -12.05 -7.35 -4.52
N PHE A 337 -11.29 -8.35 -4.09
CA PHE A 337 -9.83 -8.28 -3.99
C PHE A 337 -9.21 -9.22 -5.04
N CYS A 338 -8.17 -8.76 -5.72
CA CYS A 338 -7.35 -9.58 -6.60
C CYS A 338 -6.11 -10.04 -5.82
N ASP A 339 -6.04 -11.33 -5.54
CA ASP A 339 -4.90 -11.99 -4.88
C ASP A 339 -3.93 -12.65 -5.89
N ASP A 340 -4.07 -12.29 -7.17
CA ASP A 340 -3.21 -12.75 -8.25
C ASP A 340 -2.21 -11.67 -8.64
N VAL A 341 -1.01 -12.11 -9.03
CA VAL A 341 -0.01 -11.23 -9.64
C VAL A 341 -0.49 -10.78 -11.02
N ARG A 342 -0.46 -9.47 -11.29
CA ARG A 342 -0.95 -8.90 -12.55
C ARG A 342 0.14 -8.15 -13.32
N PRO A 343 0.26 -8.29 -14.65
CA PRO A 343 1.07 -7.37 -15.44
C PRO A 343 0.54 -5.94 -15.24
N LEU A 344 1.46 -4.99 -15.07
CA LEU A 344 1.04 -3.59 -15.04
C LEU A 344 0.77 -3.13 -16.47
N GLN A 345 -0.36 -2.44 -16.68
CA GLN A 345 -0.77 -1.91 -17.98
C GLN A 345 -0.46 -0.43 -18.07
N ALA A 346 -0.66 0.33 -17.00
CA ALA A 346 -0.38 1.77 -16.96
C ALA A 346 -0.18 2.30 -15.54
N LEU A 347 0.46 3.46 -15.44
CA LEU A 347 0.47 4.28 -14.23
C LEU A 347 -0.18 5.63 -14.48
N TYR A 348 -0.97 6.07 -13.52
CA TYR A 348 -1.65 7.36 -13.54
C TYR A 348 -1.09 8.27 -12.46
N LEU A 349 -0.75 9.50 -12.86
CA LEU A 349 -0.37 10.61 -11.98
C LEU A 349 -1.60 11.52 -11.82
N PRO A 350 -2.45 11.31 -10.80
CA PRO A 350 -3.62 12.16 -10.59
C PRO A 350 -3.25 13.57 -10.15
N GLU A 351 -3.89 14.55 -10.78
CA GLU A 351 -3.86 15.96 -10.45
C GLU A 351 -5.29 16.51 -10.44
N ARG A 352 -5.71 17.01 -9.28
CA ARG A 352 -7.03 17.62 -9.11
C ARG A 352 -6.96 19.10 -9.46
N THR A 353 -8.02 19.61 -10.09
CA THR A 353 -8.13 21.01 -10.48
C THR A 353 -9.54 21.53 -10.27
N ASP A 354 -9.72 22.85 -10.29
CA ASP A 354 -11.06 23.47 -10.24
C ASP A 354 -11.80 23.40 -11.59
N LYS A 355 -11.19 22.80 -12.62
CA LYS A 355 -11.76 22.71 -13.97
C LYS A 355 -12.64 21.48 -14.08
N THR A 356 -13.71 21.58 -14.88
CA THR A 356 -14.69 20.50 -15.07
C THR A 356 -14.27 19.41 -16.07
N SER A 357 -13.18 19.63 -16.81
CA SER A 357 -12.68 18.69 -17.82
C SER A 357 -11.82 17.60 -17.21
N ILE A 358 -11.99 16.36 -17.70
CA ILE A 358 -11.08 15.24 -17.43
C ILE A 358 -10.12 15.14 -18.62
N GLN A 359 -8.81 15.04 -18.34
CA GLN A 359 -7.76 14.94 -19.35
C GLN A 359 -6.78 13.83 -18.96
N ILE A 360 -6.46 12.98 -19.93
CA ILE A 360 -5.44 11.94 -19.81
C ILE A 360 -4.38 12.25 -20.86
N GLN A 361 -3.15 12.56 -20.41
CA GLN A 361 -2.06 13.01 -21.29
C GLN A 361 -0.80 12.19 -21.04
N PRO A 362 -0.03 11.82 -22.08
CA PRO A 362 1.17 11.04 -21.90
C PRO A 362 2.23 11.84 -21.13
N VAL A 363 2.92 11.18 -20.21
CA VAL A 363 4.07 11.73 -19.48
C VAL A 363 5.35 11.30 -20.20
N ALA A 364 6.26 12.25 -20.42
CA ALA A 364 7.55 11.94 -21.03
C ALA A 364 8.33 10.93 -20.17
N PRO A 365 9.08 9.97 -20.76
CA PRO A 365 9.74 8.89 -20.01
C PRO A 365 10.63 9.37 -18.85
N THR A 366 11.37 10.47 -19.04
CA THR A 366 12.20 11.06 -17.98
C THR A 366 11.37 11.58 -16.80
N GLU A 367 10.21 12.18 -17.05
CA GLU A 367 9.31 12.66 -16.00
C GLU A 367 8.57 11.49 -15.34
N ALA A 368 8.24 10.44 -16.10
CA ALA A 368 7.67 9.20 -15.59
C ALA A 368 8.64 8.52 -14.62
N LEU A 369 9.93 8.40 -14.98
CA LEU A 369 10.97 7.85 -14.11
C LEU A 369 11.16 8.67 -12.83
N LYS A 370 11.18 10.01 -12.95
CA LYS A 370 11.23 10.92 -11.79
C LYS A 370 10.01 10.73 -10.89
N ALA A 371 8.82 10.56 -11.45
CA ALA A 371 7.61 10.30 -10.69
C ALA A 371 7.70 8.95 -9.97
N ALA A 372 8.11 7.89 -10.66
CA ALA A 372 8.31 6.57 -10.06
C ALA A 372 9.34 6.60 -8.91
N LEU A 373 10.48 7.28 -9.09
CA LEU A 373 11.48 7.48 -8.04
C LEU A 373 10.93 8.27 -6.86
N ARG A 374 10.22 9.38 -7.12
CA ARG A 374 9.59 10.22 -6.08
C ARG A 374 8.56 9.45 -5.28
N HIS A 375 7.82 8.55 -5.94
CA HIS A 375 6.81 7.71 -5.31
C HIS A 375 7.35 6.34 -4.90
N SER A 376 8.66 6.10 -4.94
CA SER A 376 9.25 4.86 -4.42
C SER A 376 9.18 4.80 -2.89
N PHE A 377 8.96 3.61 -2.34
CA PHE A 377 8.84 3.40 -0.90
C PHE A 377 10.23 3.43 -0.23
N LEU A 378 10.32 3.88 1.03
CA LEU A 378 11.55 3.86 1.84
C LEU A 378 12.86 4.40 1.17
N PRO A 379 12.85 5.52 0.44
CA PRO A 379 14.00 5.96 -0.34
C PRO A 379 15.29 6.16 0.50
N ARG A 380 15.16 6.64 1.75
CA ARG A 380 16.30 6.84 2.65
C ARG A 380 16.94 5.53 3.15
N LEU A 381 16.14 4.48 3.33
CA LEU A 381 16.67 3.16 3.71
C LEU A 381 17.39 2.50 2.54
N VAL A 382 16.82 2.64 1.34
CA VAL A 382 17.46 2.21 0.10
C VAL A 382 18.77 2.93 -0.12
N GLU A 383 18.79 4.25 0.11
CA GLU A 383 20.01 5.08 0.12
C GLU A 383 21.08 4.52 1.06
N ALA A 384 20.72 4.37 2.34
CA ALA A 384 21.62 3.82 3.36
C ALA A 384 22.15 2.42 3.00
N ALA A 385 21.33 1.59 2.33
CA ALA A 385 21.71 0.25 1.89
C ALA A 385 22.43 0.15 0.55
N SER A 386 22.68 1.28 -0.13
CA SER A 386 23.35 1.27 -1.45
C SER A 386 22.59 0.46 -2.51
N TRP A 387 21.27 0.35 -2.39
CA TRP A 387 20.41 -0.40 -3.31
C TRP A 387 19.82 0.44 -4.46
N GLN A 388 20.21 1.71 -4.58
CA GLN A 388 19.59 2.65 -5.54
C GLN A 388 19.77 2.20 -6.99
N ALA A 389 20.94 1.65 -7.35
CA ALA A 389 21.21 1.20 -8.71
C ALA A 389 20.25 0.06 -9.13
N ARG A 390 20.06 -0.94 -8.26
CA ARG A 390 19.13 -2.05 -8.50
C ARG A 390 17.69 -1.55 -8.65
N ARG A 391 17.26 -0.66 -7.76
CA ARG A 391 15.94 -0.03 -7.83
C ARG A 391 15.76 0.75 -9.13
N LEU A 392 16.74 1.57 -9.49
CA LEU A 392 16.69 2.40 -10.69
C LEU A 392 16.52 1.55 -11.95
N ASN A 393 17.18 0.39 -12.03
CA ASN A 393 17.03 -0.53 -13.15
C ASN A 393 15.58 -1.02 -13.29
N VAL A 394 14.96 -1.48 -12.19
CA VAL A 394 13.56 -1.95 -12.21
C VAL A 394 12.60 -0.82 -12.56
N LEU A 395 12.80 0.38 -11.99
CA LEU A 395 11.94 1.53 -12.29
C LEU A 395 12.11 2.05 -13.72
N SER A 396 13.30 1.93 -14.30
CA SER A 396 13.55 2.28 -15.70
C SER A 396 12.86 1.29 -16.63
N GLN A 397 13.01 -0.02 -16.38
CA GLN A 397 12.30 -1.06 -17.11
C GLN A 397 10.78 -0.87 -17.06
N LEU A 398 10.24 -0.53 -15.88
CA LEU A 398 8.82 -0.22 -15.71
C LEU A 398 8.35 0.87 -16.68
N VAL A 399 8.98 2.05 -16.67
CA VAL A 399 8.52 3.19 -17.50
C VAL A 399 8.84 3.04 -18.98
N GLU A 400 9.73 2.10 -19.35
CA GLU A 400 9.97 1.71 -20.74
C GLU A 400 8.88 0.77 -21.28
N GLN A 401 8.27 -0.04 -20.41
CA GLN A 401 7.31 -1.07 -20.80
C GLN A 401 5.86 -0.60 -20.78
N ILE A 402 5.50 0.31 -19.86
CA ILE A 402 4.11 0.72 -19.67
C ILE A 402 3.96 2.24 -19.80
N PRO A 403 2.85 2.73 -20.38
CA PRO A 403 2.56 4.15 -20.40
C PRO A 403 2.38 4.71 -18.99
N VAL A 404 2.84 5.95 -18.82
CA VAL A 404 2.52 6.77 -17.64
C VAL A 404 1.71 7.97 -18.10
N TRP A 405 0.55 8.15 -17.49
CA TRP A 405 -0.44 9.16 -17.84
C TRP A 405 -0.57 10.22 -16.76
N GLN A 406 -0.58 11.49 -17.15
CA GLN A 406 -1.05 12.59 -16.34
C GLN A 406 -2.57 12.58 -16.38
N LEU A 407 -3.22 12.39 -15.23
CA LEU A 407 -4.68 12.38 -15.09
C LEU A 407 -5.12 13.67 -14.41
N THR A 408 -5.55 14.64 -15.19
CA THR A 408 -6.07 15.92 -14.67
C THR A 408 -7.59 15.87 -14.61
N TYR A 409 -8.19 16.13 -13.45
CA TYR A 409 -9.63 16.01 -13.28
C TYR A 409 -10.20 16.98 -12.22
N PRO A 410 -11.52 17.19 -12.17
CA PRO A 410 -12.13 18.12 -11.22
C PRO A 410 -11.98 17.64 -9.76
N GLU A 411 -11.76 18.56 -8.83
CA GLU A 411 -11.88 18.24 -7.40
C GLU A 411 -13.35 17.93 -7.02
N GLY A 412 -13.55 16.94 -6.15
CA GLY A 412 -14.88 16.48 -5.73
C GLY A 412 -15.02 14.96 -5.84
N ILE A 413 -15.72 14.35 -4.88
CA ILE A 413 -15.97 12.89 -4.88
C ILE A 413 -17.04 12.50 -5.91
N GLU A 414 -17.99 13.40 -6.15
CA GLU A 414 -19.06 13.30 -7.15
C GLU A 414 -18.53 13.11 -8.59
N HIS A 415 -17.30 13.52 -8.85
CA HIS A 415 -16.67 13.38 -10.17
C HIS A 415 -15.94 12.05 -10.35
N LEU A 416 -15.62 11.34 -9.26
CA LEU A 416 -14.83 10.11 -9.31
C LEU A 416 -15.43 9.02 -10.22
N PRO A 417 -16.76 8.76 -10.25
CA PRO A 417 -17.32 7.79 -11.18
C PRO A 417 -16.99 8.11 -12.65
N ARG A 418 -17.16 9.37 -13.06
CA ARG A 418 -16.86 9.80 -14.43
C ARG A 418 -15.35 9.79 -14.74
N VAL A 419 -14.51 9.93 -13.72
CA VAL A 419 -13.04 9.78 -13.85
C VAL A 419 -12.64 8.33 -13.99
N ALA A 420 -13.30 7.43 -13.24
CA ALA A 420 -13.12 5.99 -13.39
C ALA A 420 -13.54 5.55 -14.80
N ASP A 421 -14.69 6.00 -15.31
CA ASP A 421 -15.12 5.73 -16.69
C ASP A 421 -14.07 6.17 -17.72
N ALA A 422 -13.50 7.37 -17.56
CA ALA A 422 -12.45 7.87 -18.46
C ALA A 422 -11.15 7.05 -18.42
N ILE A 423 -10.81 6.46 -17.26
CA ILE A 423 -9.68 5.53 -17.14
C ILE A 423 -10.03 4.21 -17.85
N LEU A 424 -11.23 3.67 -17.62
CA LEU A 424 -11.67 2.43 -18.26
C LEU A 424 -11.72 2.55 -19.78
N ASP A 425 -12.20 3.67 -20.30
CA ASP A 425 -12.23 3.95 -21.75
C ASP A 425 -10.82 4.08 -22.35
N ALA A 426 -9.82 4.50 -21.56
CA ALA A 426 -8.44 4.62 -22.00
C ALA A 426 -7.67 3.28 -21.99
N GLU A 427 -8.13 2.32 -21.19
CA GLU A 427 -7.53 0.98 -21.06
C GLU A 427 -8.28 -0.10 -21.87
N ALA A 428 -9.44 0.23 -22.45
CA ALA A 428 -10.23 -0.62 -23.35
C ALA A 428 -9.64 -0.68 -24.77
#